data_AF-X1P1D7-F1
#
_entry.id   AF-X1P1D7-F1
#
_cell.length_a   1.000
_cell.length_b   1.000
_cell.length_c   1.000
_cell.angle_alpha   90.00
_cell.angle_beta   90.00
_cell.angle_gamma   90.00
#
_symmetry.space_group_name_H-M   'P 1'
#
loop_
_entity.id
_entity.type
_entity.pdbx_description
1 polymer ?
#
loop_
_entity_poly.entity_id
_entity_poly.type
_entity_poly.pdbx_seq_one_letter_code
_entity_poly.pdbx_strand_id
1 'polypeptide(L)'
;KTTEKQLNYLSLLSKLPAAYSETELQTLTILLQQQFRCSGSIPNKRKLLKNLHKSQEPSLKDWLENTLGIQHEESNILLAKISIILGLEERPLEMVRPKDLAGAQINALYRAFKAQKYFAPPTDTVVPVGTEIMNRVIKTTYNPEFVETETRKPTSGKGLAFVVEATIAYGGDIHDAKSSRNVLYRFVNRTPKLRDNSDCAIWKATASVNWKNYGVDQFDNGLPKGLIRIFVSVSGPFVHVMFKTQS
;
A
#
# COMPACT_ATOMS: atom_id res chain seq x y z
N LYS A 1 34.08 -11.54 -26.86
CA LYS A 1 32.93 -10.60 -26.90
C LYS A 1 32.31 -10.29 -25.53
N THR A 2 32.69 -10.98 -24.44
CA THR A 2 32.17 -10.74 -23.07
C THR A 2 33.06 -9.81 -22.23
N THR A 3 34.33 -9.68 -22.59
CA THR A 3 35.35 -8.91 -21.85
C THR A 3 35.30 -7.40 -22.11
N GLU A 4 34.89 -6.95 -23.30
CA GLU A 4 34.74 -5.50 -23.59
C GLU A 4 33.56 -4.85 -22.84
N LYS A 5 32.54 -5.62 -22.45
CA LYS A 5 31.40 -5.09 -21.66
C LYS A 5 31.74 -4.88 -20.18
N GLN A 6 32.66 -5.68 -19.61
CA GLN A 6 33.10 -5.53 -18.21
C GLN A 6 34.00 -4.30 -18.01
N LEU A 7 34.86 -3.99 -18.98
CA LEU A 7 35.74 -2.81 -18.93
C LEU A 7 34.97 -1.48 -19.02
N ASN A 8 33.82 -1.47 -19.71
CA ASN A 8 32.99 -0.27 -19.81
C ASN A 8 32.33 0.12 -18.46
N TYR A 9 31.94 -0.86 -17.64
CA TYR A 9 31.29 -0.64 -16.34
C TYR A 9 32.21 0.04 -15.30
N LEU A 10 33.48 -0.37 -15.24
CA LEU A 10 34.46 0.21 -14.32
C LEU A 10 34.87 1.64 -14.73
N SER A 11 34.90 1.94 -16.03
CA SER A 11 35.19 3.29 -16.53
C SER A 11 34.03 4.29 -16.32
N LEU A 12 32.80 3.78 -16.22
CA LEU A 12 31.61 4.54 -15.85
C LEU A 12 31.58 4.83 -14.36
N LEU A 13 31.96 3.86 -13.52
CA LEU A 13 32.03 4.01 -12.06
C LEU A 13 33.09 5.02 -11.59
N SER A 14 34.25 5.10 -12.26
CA SER A 14 35.31 6.04 -11.90
C SER A 14 35.05 7.50 -12.29
N LYS A 15 33.96 7.76 -13.02
CA LYS A 15 33.53 9.10 -13.44
C LYS A 15 32.28 9.62 -12.71
N LEU A 16 31.81 8.94 -11.66
CA LEU A 16 30.56 9.31 -10.99
C LEU A 16 30.74 10.42 -9.94
N PRO A 17 30.06 11.58 -10.07
CA PRO A 17 30.03 12.58 -9.02
C PRO A 17 29.17 12.12 -7.83
N ALA A 18 29.46 12.66 -6.65
CA ALA A 18 28.87 12.33 -5.34
C ALA A 18 27.33 12.51 -5.20
N ALA A 19 26.62 12.82 -6.28
CA ALA A 19 25.17 13.02 -6.29
C ALA A 19 24.55 12.32 -7.50
N TYR A 20 23.86 11.20 -7.25
CA TYR A 20 23.08 10.50 -8.26
C TYR A 20 21.90 11.35 -8.75
N SER A 21 21.67 11.35 -10.06
CA SER A 21 20.46 11.93 -10.65
C SER A 21 19.22 11.09 -10.33
N GLU A 22 18.06 11.73 -10.25
CA GLU A 22 16.80 11.08 -9.85
C GLU A 22 16.38 9.94 -10.79
N THR A 23 16.81 10.00 -12.05
CA THR A 23 16.58 8.99 -13.10
C THR A 23 17.45 7.75 -12.92
N GLU A 24 18.74 7.89 -12.59
CA GLU A 24 19.62 6.76 -12.30
C GLU A 24 19.18 6.01 -11.04
N LEU A 25 18.71 6.76 -10.03
CA LEU A 25 18.10 6.20 -8.83
C LEU A 25 16.81 5.42 -9.15
N GLN A 26 16.00 5.88 -10.11
CA GLN A 26 14.82 5.14 -10.58
C GLN A 26 15.21 3.86 -11.32
N THR A 27 16.23 3.88 -12.18
CA THR A 27 16.70 2.68 -12.89
C THR A 27 17.27 1.62 -11.94
N LEU A 28 18.06 2.03 -10.94
CA LEU A 28 18.55 1.17 -9.86
C LEU A 28 17.41 0.58 -9.03
N THR A 29 16.39 1.39 -8.75
CA THR A 29 15.18 0.95 -8.02
C THR A 29 14.41 -0.12 -8.80
N ILE A 30 14.28 0.03 -10.12
CA ILE A 30 13.58 -0.93 -11.00
C ILE A 30 14.36 -2.25 -11.09
N LEU A 31 15.69 -2.20 -11.16
CA LEU A 31 16.55 -3.40 -11.19
C LEU A 31 16.51 -4.18 -9.86
N LEU A 32 16.48 -3.48 -8.72
CA LEU A 32 16.39 -4.10 -7.40
C LEU A 32 15.00 -4.73 -7.15
N GLN A 33 13.93 -4.16 -7.72
CA GLN A 33 12.56 -4.69 -7.62
C GLN A 33 12.37 -6.10 -8.23
N GLN A 34 13.26 -6.52 -9.13
CA GLN A 34 13.07 -7.75 -9.92
C GLN A 34 13.58 -9.02 -9.22
N GLN A 35 14.41 -8.93 -8.16
CA GLN A 35 15.18 -10.11 -7.73
C GLN A 35 14.89 -10.71 -6.35
N PHE A 36 14.26 -10.04 -5.37
CA PHE A 36 14.14 -10.61 -4.01
C PHE A 36 12.84 -10.21 -3.28
N ARG A 37 12.38 -11.04 -2.33
CA ARG A 37 11.10 -10.92 -1.59
C ARG A 37 11.34 -10.97 -0.06
N CYS A 38 10.98 -9.95 0.74
CA CYS A 38 11.14 -9.95 2.22
C CYS A 38 9.83 -9.62 2.97
N SER A 39 9.67 -9.84 4.28
CA SER A 39 8.36 -9.86 4.96
C SER A 39 7.83 -8.56 5.61
N GLY A 40 8.65 -7.51 5.80
CA GLY A 40 8.27 -6.34 6.63
C GLY A 40 8.18 -4.98 5.92
N SER A 41 7.00 -4.38 5.81
CA SER A 41 6.84 -2.99 5.32
C SER A 41 7.29 -1.99 6.39
N ILE A 42 8.32 -1.19 6.10
CA ILE A 42 8.72 -0.07 6.97
C ILE A 42 7.96 1.20 6.54
N PRO A 43 7.01 1.71 7.35
CA PRO A 43 6.28 2.91 7.01
C PRO A 43 7.05 4.14 7.51
N ASN A 44 7.58 4.94 6.59
CA ASN A 44 8.16 6.28 6.80
C ASN A 44 9.56 6.34 7.46
N LYS A 45 10.45 7.16 6.88
CA LYS A 45 11.84 7.41 7.36
C LYS A 45 11.88 7.84 8.83
N ARG A 46 10.93 8.65 9.30
CA ARG A 46 10.85 9.06 10.72
C ARG A 46 10.61 7.89 11.67
N LYS A 47 9.77 6.93 11.28
CA LYS A 47 9.49 5.74 12.09
C LYS A 47 10.68 4.79 12.08
N LEU A 48 11.35 4.65 10.93
CA LEU A 48 12.61 3.92 10.82
C LEU A 48 13.67 4.48 11.77
N LEU A 49 13.90 5.79 11.75
CA LEU A 49 14.82 6.48 12.67
C LEU A 49 14.46 6.20 14.13
N LYS A 50 13.18 6.35 14.49
CA LYS A 50 12.71 6.08 15.86
C LYS A 50 12.93 4.63 16.28
N ASN A 51 12.75 3.67 15.37
CA ASN A 51 12.97 2.25 15.64
C ASN A 51 14.47 1.93 15.80
N LEU A 52 15.33 2.49 14.92
CA LEU A 52 16.78 2.30 14.99
C LEU A 52 17.38 2.86 16.28
N HIS A 53 16.96 4.06 16.72
CA HIS A 53 17.43 4.66 17.97
C HIS A 53 16.94 3.91 19.23
N LYS A 54 15.75 3.31 19.18
CA LYS A 54 15.19 2.51 20.27
C LYS A 54 15.75 1.09 20.34
N SER A 55 16.30 0.58 19.25
CA SER A 55 16.86 -0.77 19.18
C SER A 55 17.98 -0.94 20.19
N GLN A 56 17.98 -2.05 20.93
CA GLN A 56 19.10 -2.45 21.81
C GLN A 56 19.96 -3.55 21.17
N GLU A 57 19.69 -3.88 19.92
CA GLU A 57 20.36 -4.99 19.24
C GLU A 57 21.85 -4.70 19.00
N PRO A 58 22.73 -5.71 19.14
CA PRO A 58 24.17 -5.54 19.04
C PRO A 58 24.64 -5.30 17.62
N SER A 59 23.88 -5.74 16.61
CA SER A 59 24.21 -5.58 15.20
C SER A 59 22.98 -5.23 14.36
N LEU A 60 23.22 -4.60 13.21
CA LEU A 60 22.14 -4.28 12.27
C LEU A 60 21.53 -5.55 11.69
N LYS A 61 22.35 -6.60 11.49
CA LYS A 61 21.90 -7.91 11.03
C LYS A 61 20.86 -8.50 11.99
N ASP A 62 21.15 -8.53 13.27
CA ASP A 62 20.25 -9.07 14.30
C ASP A 62 18.98 -8.22 14.41
N TRP A 63 19.11 -6.90 14.22
CA TRP A 63 17.94 -6.01 14.19
C TRP A 63 17.00 -6.32 13.01
N LEU A 64 17.53 -6.57 11.81
CA LEU A 64 16.71 -6.91 10.64
C LEU A 64 15.94 -8.22 10.83
N GLU A 65 16.57 -9.19 11.48
CA GLU A 65 15.94 -10.48 11.75
C GLU A 65 14.91 -10.38 12.86
N ASN A 66 15.30 -9.91 14.05
CA ASN A 66 14.42 -9.88 15.22
C ASN A 66 13.27 -8.89 15.08
N THR A 67 13.50 -7.75 14.43
CA THR A 67 12.48 -6.68 14.33
C THR A 67 11.62 -6.79 13.08
N LEU A 68 12.19 -7.20 11.94
CA LEU A 68 11.48 -7.23 10.66
C LEU A 68 11.19 -8.66 10.17
N GLY A 69 11.70 -9.70 10.84
CA GLY A 69 11.50 -11.09 10.46
C GLY A 69 12.12 -11.42 9.10
N ILE A 70 13.20 -10.72 8.70
CA ILE A 70 13.92 -10.97 7.45
C ILE A 70 14.89 -12.13 7.68
N GLN A 71 14.85 -13.13 6.81
CA GLN A 71 15.76 -14.28 6.90
C GLN A 71 17.22 -13.84 6.82
N HIS A 72 18.11 -14.53 7.55
CA HIS A 72 19.53 -14.22 7.63
C HIS A 72 20.22 -14.05 6.26
N GLU A 73 19.92 -14.92 5.30
CA GLU A 73 20.54 -14.87 3.96
C GLU A 73 20.13 -13.61 3.19
N GLU A 74 18.85 -13.24 3.24
CA GLU A 74 18.33 -12.05 2.59
C GLU A 74 18.84 -10.76 3.24
N SER A 75 18.97 -10.77 4.57
CA SER A 75 19.55 -9.69 5.36
C SER A 75 20.98 -9.39 4.93
N ASN A 76 21.82 -10.43 4.80
CA ASN A 76 23.21 -10.28 4.36
C ASN A 76 23.30 -9.77 2.92
N ILE A 77 22.49 -10.31 1.99
CA ILE A 77 22.47 -9.85 0.59
C ILE A 77 22.06 -8.37 0.52
N LEU A 78 21.06 -7.95 1.29
CA LEU A 78 20.59 -6.58 1.33
C LEU A 78 21.68 -5.64 1.88
N LEU A 79 22.31 -6.00 2.99
CA LEU A 79 23.34 -5.20 3.65
C LEU A 79 24.63 -5.11 2.81
N ALA A 80 25.02 -6.19 2.13
CA ALA A 80 26.14 -6.19 1.19
C ALA A 80 25.88 -5.23 0.02
N LYS A 81 24.67 -5.27 -0.58
CA LYS A 81 24.28 -4.33 -1.64
C LYS A 81 24.31 -2.87 -1.18
N ILE A 82 23.81 -2.58 0.03
CA ILE A 82 23.85 -1.23 0.59
C ILE A 82 25.30 -0.77 0.83
N SER A 83 26.17 -1.67 1.30
CA SER A 83 27.58 -1.39 1.54
C SER A 83 28.31 -1.03 0.24
N ILE A 84 28.04 -1.76 -0.85
CA ILE A 84 28.56 -1.48 -2.20
C ILE A 84 28.06 -0.11 -2.69
N ILE A 85 26.75 0.19 -2.56
CA ILE A 85 26.16 1.46 -3.01
C ILE A 85 26.79 2.66 -2.27
N LEU A 86 27.17 2.48 -1.00
CA LEU A 86 27.77 3.53 -0.18
C LEU A 86 29.30 3.60 -0.28
N GLY A 87 29.95 2.70 -1.04
CA GLY A 87 31.41 2.61 -1.10
C GLY A 87 32.05 2.21 0.23
N LEU A 88 31.30 1.51 1.09
CA LEU A 88 31.75 1.07 2.42
C LEU A 88 32.28 -0.37 2.34
N GLU A 89 33.40 -0.57 1.66
CA GLU A 89 34.03 -1.91 1.56
C GLU A 89 34.83 -2.28 2.83
N GLU A 90 35.37 -1.28 3.54
CA GLU A 90 36.24 -1.51 4.71
C GLU A 90 35.49 -1.74 6.04
N ARG A 91 34.21 -1.37 6.12
CA ARG A 91 33.36 -1.61 7.31
C ARG A 91 32.03 -2.22 6.90
N PRO A 92 31.83 -3.53 7.11
CA PRO A 92 30.56 -4.17 6.80
C PRO A 92 29.46 -3.59 7.70
N LEU A 93 28.38 -3.09 7.07
CA LEU A 93 27.21 -2.57 7.77
C LEU A 93 26.52 -3.60 8.68
N GLU A 94 26.79 -4.88 8.48
CA GLU A 94 26.26 -6.01 9.23
C GLU A 94 26.54 -5.91 10.73
N MET A 95 27.75 -5.49 11.11
CA MET A 95 28.21 -5.46 12.50
C MET A 95 27.99 -4.10 13.17
N VAL A 96 27.46 -3.11 12.45
CA VAL A 96 27.23 -1.78 12.99
C VAL A 96 26.00 -1.80 13.88
N ARG A 97 26.10 -1.23 15.10
CA ARG A 97 24.93 -1.09 15.98
C ARG A 97 23.89 -0.17 15.31
N PRO A 98 22.58 -0.50 15.36
CA PRO A 98 21.53 0.32 14.74
C PRO A 98 21.54 1.80 15.17
N LYS A 99 21.97 2.09 16.40
CA LYS A 99 22.06 3.45 16.95
C LYS A 99 23.19 4.29 16.37
N ASP A 100 24.23 3.64 15.88
CA ASP A 100 25.47 4.28 15.41
C ASP A 100 25.44 4.57 13.89
N LEU A 101 24.33 4.25 13.22
CA LEU A 101 24.19 4.49 11.79
C LEU A 101 24.21 5.99 11.47
N ALA A 102 25.09 6.38 10.57
CA ALA A 102 25.16 7.73 10.05
C ALA A 102 23.94 8.06 9.18
N GLY A 103 23.57 9.34 9.07
CA GLY A 103 22.40 9.76 8.28
C GLY A 103 22.42 9.29 6.81
N ALA A 104 23.60 9.25 6.19
CA ALA A 104 23.78 8.71 4.84
C ALA A 104 23.48 7.20 4.76
N GLN A 105 23.93 6.42 5.74
CA GLN A 105 23.66 4.99 5.85
C GLN A 105 22.16 4.72 6.06
N ILE A 106 21.51 5.51 6.92
CA ILE A 106 20.06 5.40 7.16
C ILE A 106 19.27 5.75 5.89
N ASN A 107 19.71 6.73 5.11
CA ASN A 107 19.07 7.08 3.84
C ASN A 107 19.18 5.95 2.82
N ALA A 108 20.35 5.34 2.68
CA ALA A 108 20.56 4.22 1.78
C ALA A 108 19.75 2.99 2.22
N LEU A 109 19.74 2.69 3.51
CA LEU A 109 18.92 1.62 4.09
C LEU A 109 17.42 1.85 3.83
N TYR A 110 16.94 3.08 4.05
CA TYR A 110 15.54 3.45 3.76
C TYR A 110 15.17 3.29 2.28
N ARG A 111 16.06 3.69 1.37
CA ARG A 111 15.87 3.54 -0.08
C ARG A 111 15.87 2.06 -0.49
N ALA A 112 16.79 1.27 0.06
CA ALA A 112 16.87 -0.17 -0.20
C ALA A 112 15.58 -0.88 0.25
N PHE A 113 15.06 -0.54 1.43
CA PHE A 113 13.76 -1.02 1.89
C PHE A 113 12.61 -0.64 0.97
N LYS A 114 12.57 0.62 0.51
CA LYS A 114 11.50 1.06 -0.40
C LYS A 114 11.58 0.36 -1.78
N ALA A 115 12.78 0.02 -2.24
CA ALA A 115 12.99 -0.69 -3.50
C ALA A 115 12.66 -2.18 -3.40
N GLN A 116 12.73 -2.76 -2.21
CA GLN A 116 12.47 -4.17 -2.00
C GLN A 116 10.98 -4.51 -2.13
N LYS A 117 10.69 -5.62 -2.83
CA LYS A 117 9.33 -6.16 -2.88
C LYS A 117 9.07 -6.97 -1.61
N TYR A 118 8.07 -6.57 -0.85
CA TYR A 118 7.71 -7.32 0.36
C TYR A 118 6.68 -8.42 0.08
N PHE A 119 6.71 -9.51 0.85
CA PHE A 119 5.61 -10.46 0.96
C PHE A 119 4.38 -9.73 1.48
N ALA A 120 3.22 -10.19 1.02
CA ALA A 120 1.95 -9.72 1.57
C ALA A 120 1.91 -10.07 3.06
N PRO A 121 1.55 -9.13 3.96
CA PRO A 121 1.24 -9.46 5.34
C PRO A 121 0.12 -10.51 5.41
N PRO A 122 0.03 -11.27 6.53
CA PRO A 122 -1.07 -12.19 6.76
C PRO A 122 -2.43 -11.49 6.64
N THR A 123 -3.31 -12.10 5.84
CA THR A 123 -4.64 -11.58 5.55
C THR A 123 -5.68 -11.92 6.61
N ASP A 124 -5.35 -12.82 7.53
CA ASP A 124 -6.23 -13.43 8.53
C ASP A 124 -6.64 -12.41 9.61
N THR A 125 -5.97 -11.26 9.64
CA THR A 125 -6.26 -10.13 10.52
C THR A 125 -7.48 -9.32 10.10
N VAL A 126 -8.04 -9.60 8.92
CA VAL A 126 -9.13 -8.83 8.34
C VAL A 126 -10.46 -9.52 8.58
N VAL A 127 -11.42 -8.78 9.16
CA VAL A 127 -12.76 -9.31 9.45
C VAL A 127 -13.81 -8.61 8.56
N PRO A 128 -14.25 -9.24 7.45
CA PRO A 128 -15.34 -8.70 6.62
C PRO A 128 -16.69 -8.71 7.35
N VAL A 129 -17.70 -8.09 6.74
CA VAL A 129 -19.12 -8.28 7.10
C VAL A 129 -19.63 -9.59 6.51
N GLY A 130 -19.25 -9.88 5.26
CA GLY A 130 -19.62 -11.07 4.52
C GLY A 130 -20.81 -10.86 3.60
N THR A 131 -20.75 -11.53 2.44
CA THR A 131 -21.74 -11.43 1.36
C THR A 131 -23.17 -11.71 1.83
N GLU A 132 -23.36 -12.79 2.59
CA GLU A 132 -24.69 -13.23 3.01
C GLU A 132 -25.37 -12.24 3.95
N ILE A 133 -24.63 -11.75 4.96
CA ILE A 133 -25.15 -10.81 5.97
C ILE A 133 -25.52 -9.49 5.29
N MET A 134 -24.63 -8.96 4.46
CA MET A 134 -24.86 -7.70 3.77
C MET A 134 -26.05 -7.80 2.80
N ASN A 135 -26.16 -8.88 2.02
CA ASN A 135 -27.29 -9.11 1.12
C ASN A 135 -28.62 -9.15 1.91
N ARG A 136 -28.67 -9.90 3.02
CA ARG A 136 -29.85 -10.00 3.89
C ARG A 136 -30.25 -8.64 4.47
N VAL A 137 -29.31 -7.89 5.02
CA VAL A 137 -29.57 -6.57 5.62
C VAL A 137 -30.13 -5.60 4.58
N ILE A 138 -29.54 -5.56 3.39
CA ILE A 138 -29.99 -4.66 2.32
C ILE A 138 -31.38 -5.05 1.80
N LYS A 139 -31.67 -6.35 1.65
CA LYS A 139 -33.03 -6.83 1.30
C LYS A 139 -34.07 -6.37 2.31
N THR A 140 -33.82 -6.57 3.60
CA THR A 140 -34.78 -6.21 4.65
C THR A 140 -34.94 -4.69 4.81
N THR A 141 -33.88 -3.91 4.58
CA THR A 141 -33.89 -2.47 4.83
C THR A 141 -34.47 -1.67 3.66
N TYR A 142 -34.17 -2.07 2.42
CA TYR A 142 -34.49 -1.29 1.21
C TYR A 142 -35.51 -1.95 0.30
N ASN A 143 -35.87 -3.22 0.55
CA ASN A 143 -36.79 -4.01 -0.28
C ASN A 143 -36.59 -3.80 -1.81
N PRO A 144 -35.38 -4.03 -2.34
CA PRO A 144 -35.09 -3.81 -3.74
C PRO A 144 -35.59 -4.96 -4.62
N GLU A 145 -35.83 -4.67 -5.91
CA GLU A 145 -36.09 -5.70 -6.91
C GLU A 145 -34.84 -6.56 -7.20
N PHE A 146 -33.68 -5.93 -7.16
CA PHE A 146 -32.40 -6.56 -7.41
C PHE A 146 -31.38 -6.16 -6.36
N VAL A 147 -30.61 -7.14 -5.86
CA VAL A 147 -29.48 -6.89 -4.99
C VAL A 147 -28.39 -7.94 -5.20
N GLU A 148 -27.17 -7.46 -5.37
CA GLU A 148 -25.99 -8.29 -5.51
C GLU A 148 -24.90 -7.80 -4.57
N THR A 149 -24.18 -8.72 -3.96
CA THR A 149 -23.10 -8.39 -3.01
C THR A 149 -21.90 -9.27 -3.27
N GLU A 150 -20.72 -8.64 -3.26
CA GLU A 150 -19.46 -9.34 -3.40
C GLU A 150 -18.48 -8.94 -2.28
N THR A 151 -18.01 -9.93 -1.52
CA THR A 151 -16.87 -9.80 -0.61
C THR A 151 -15.65 -10.39 -1.28
N ARG A 152 -14.70 -9.54 -1.68
CA ARG A 152 -13.47 -9.99 -2.32
C ARG A 152 -12.61 -10.79 -1.35
N LYS A 153 -11.73 -11.65 -1.88
CA LYS A 153 -10.67 -12.27 -1.07
C LYS A 153 -9.79 -11.17 -0.45
N PRO A 154 -9.48 -11.23 0.86
CA PRO A 154 -8.55 -10.31 1.50
C PRO A 154 -7.23 -10.19 0.72
N THR A 155 -6.70 -8.99 0.64
CA THR A 155 -5.46 -8.68 -0.06
C THR A 155 -4.61 -7.74 0.79
N SER A 156 -3.46 -7.31 0.27
CA SER A 156 -2.61 -6.35 0.96
C SER A 156 -2.10 -5.26 0.02
N GLY A 157 -1.88 -4.08 0.59
CA GLY A 157 -1.33 -2.92 -0.12
C GLY A 157 -0.47 -2.10 0.82
N LYS A 158 0.72 -1.70 0.37
CA LYS A 158 1.69 -0.93 1.17
C LYS A 158 2.03 -1.59 2.53
N GLY A 159 1.92 -2.92 2.62
CA GLY A 159 2.16 -3.69 3.84
C GLY A 159 1.00 -3.72 4.84
N LEU A 160 -0.21 -3.37 4.39
CA LEU A 160 -1.42 -3.45 5.21
C LEU A 160 -2.41 -4.40 4.55
N ALA A 161 -2.90 -5.39 5.30
CA ALA A 161 -3.97 -6.25 4.84
C ALA A 161 -5.31 -5.49 4.84
N PHE A 162 -6.15 -5.74 3.85
CA PHE A 162 -7.51 -5.20 3.79
C PHE A 162 -8.41 -6.08 2.91
N VAL A 163 -9.72 -5.93 3.10
CA VAL A 163 -10.77 -6.53 2.28
C VAL A 163 -11.70 -5.42 1.79
N VAL A 164 -12.27 -5.62 0.60
CA VAL A 164 -13.24 -4.71 0.01
C VAL A 164 -14.52 -5.48 -0.24
N GLU A 165 -15.63 -4.89 0.19
CA GLU A 165 -16.97 -5.44 0.02
C GLU A 165 -17.81 -4.40 -0.70
N ALA A 166 -18.58 -4.84 -1.69
CA ALA A 166 -19.47 -3.97 -2.43
C ALA A 166 -20.84 -4.62 -2.60
N THR A 167 -21.89 -3.82 -2.41
CA THR A 167 -23.28 -4.21 -2.64
C THR A 167 -23.94 -3.18 -3.53
N ILE A 168 -24.69 -3.66 -4.51
CA ILE A 168 -25.56 -2.84 -5.35
C ILE A 168 -26.99 -3.29 -5.11
N ALA A 169 -27.88 -2.34 -4.85
CA ALA A 169 -29.32 -2.55 -4.76
C ALA A 169 -30.03 -1.66 -5.78
N TYR A 170 -31.03 -2.20 -6.46
CA TYR A 170 -31.75 -1.52 -7.55
C TYR A 170 -33.26 -1.81 -7.50
N GLY A 171 -34.07 -0.79 -7.79
CA GLY A 171 -35.53 -0.89 -7.92
C GLY A 171 -36.26 -1.06 -6.58
N GLY A 172 -37.54 -1.47 -6.64
CA GLY A 172 -38.39 -1.67 -5.47
C GLY A 172 -38.67 -0.37 -4.71
N ASP A 173 -38.51 -0.38 -3.39
CA ASP A 173 -38.77 0.79 -2.54
C ASP A 173 -37.62 1.83 -2.56
N ILE A 174 -36.61 1.63 -3.42
CA ILE A 174 -35.51 2.59 -3.58
C ILE A 174 -35.98 3.76 -4.44
N HIS A 175 -36.18 4.92 -3.81
CA HIS A 175 -36.50 6.16 -4.53
C HIS A 175 -35.27 6.83 -5.17
N ASP A 176 -35.53 7.67 -6.16
CA ASP A 176 -34.51 8.52 -6.78
C ASP A 176 -33.79 9.40 -5.75
N ALA A 177 -32.46 9.34 -5.79
CA ALA A 177 -31.64 10.13 -4.90
C ALA A 177 -31.66 11.62 -5.33
N LYS A 178 -32.09 12.50 -4.41
CA LYS A 178 -32.04 13.97 -4.61
C LYS A 178 -30.63 14.51 -4.87
N SER A 179 -29.61 13.80 -4.39
CA SER A 179 -28.20 14.16 -4.54
C SER A 179 -27.38 12.89 -4.73
N SER A 180 -26.33 12.99 -5.53
CA SER A 180 -25.34 11.92 -5.72
C SER A 180 -24.73 11.40 -4.41
N ARG A 181 -24.72 12.21 -3.34
CA ARG A 181 -24.28 11.80 -2.00
C ARG A 181 -25.18 10.74 -1.35
N ASN A 182 -26.44 10.65 -1.77
CA ASN A 182 -27.43 9.73 -1.21
C ASN A 182 -27.46 8.39 -1.96
N VAL A 183 -26.67 8.25 -3.04
CA VAL A 183 -26.55 7.00 -3.80
C VAL A 183 -25.48 6.08 -3.21
N LEU A 184 -24.37 6.66 -2.75
CA LEU A 184 -23.18 5.91 -2.32
C LEU A 184 -22.97 5.98 -0.80
N TYR A 185 -23.15 4.84 -0.14
CA TYR A 185 -22.83 4.64 1.27
C TYR A 185 -21.43 4.03 1.40
N ARG A 186 -20.60 4.67 2.21
CA ARG A 186 -19.18 4.33 2.36
C ARG A 186 -18.91 3.89 3.77
N PHE A 187 -18.24 2.76 3.94
CA PHE A 187 -17.87 2.21 5.23
C PHE A 187 -16.37 1.96 5.32
N VAL A 188 -15.82 2.19 6.51
CA VAL A 188 -14.45 1.80 6.86
C VAL A 188 -14.51 1.08 8.20
N ASN A 189 -14.04 -0.16 8.26
CA ASN A 189 -14.12 -0.98 9.48
C ASN A 189 -15.52 -0.94 10.12
N ARG A 190 -16.56 -1.21 9.31
CA ARG A 190 -17.99 -1.20 9.71
C ARG A 190 -18.53 0.16 10.18
N THR A 191 -17.74 1.22 10.08
CA THR A 191 -18.13 2.58 10.48
C THR A 191 -18.50 3.40 9.25
N PRO A 192 -19.70 4.01 9.21
CA PRO A 192 -20.10 4.84 8.07
C PRO A 192 -19.27 6.13 8.00
N LYS A 193 -18.77 6.48 6.79
CA LYS A 193 -18.18 7.80 6.51
C LYS A 193 -19.24 8.73 5.92
N LEU A 194 -19.58 9.77 6.68
CA LEU A 194 -20.59 10.76 6.29
C LEU A 194 -20.03 12.00 5.58
N ARG A 195 -18.75 12.34 5.81
CA ARG A 195 -18.09 13.55 5.30
C ARG A 195 -16.97 13.23 4.30
N ASP A 196 -16.48 14.28 3.64
CA ASP A 196 -15.35 14.24 2.70
C ASP A 196 -15.56 13.26 1.54
N ASN A 197 -16.69 13.42 0.85
CA ASN A 197 -17.09 12.56 -0.25
C ASN A 197 -16.11 12.66 -1.43
N SER A 198 -15.84 13.87 -1.94
CA SER A 198 -15.09 14.09 -3.20
C SER A 198 -13.67 13.54 -3.19
N ASP A 199 -12.98 13.55 -2.05
CA ASP A 199 -11.60 13.08 -1.92
C ASP A 199 -11.46 11.64 -1.42
N CYS A 200 -12.58 10.96 -1.18
CA CYS A 200 -12.56 9.58 -0.78
C CYS A 200 -12.18 8.66 -1.96
N ALA A 201 -11.29 7.71 -1.70
CA ALA A 201 -10.92 6.68 -2.68
C ALA A 201 -12.13 5.86 -3.16
N ILE A 202 -13.06 5.52 -2.25
CA ILE A 202 -14.31 4.81 -2.58
C ILE A 202 -15.14 5.64 -3.57
N TRP A 203 -15.29 6.94 -3.30
CA TRP A 203 -16.05 7.84 -4.17
C TRP A 203 -15.44 7.94 -5.56
N LYS A 204 -14.13 8.17 -5.64
CA LYS A 204 -13.40 8.24 -6.92
C LYS A 204 -13.46 6.92 -7.68
N ALA A 205 -13.38 5.78 -6.97
CA ALA A 205 -13.51 4.46 -7.57
C ALA A 205 -14.92 4.25 -8.17
N THR A 206 -15.99 4.53 -7.42
CA THR A 206 -17.37 4.43 -7.91
C THR A 206 -17.62 5.39 -9.09
N ALA A 207 -17.09 6.61 -9.04
CA ALA A 207 -17.22 7.57 -10.13
C ALA A 207 -16.41 7.20 -11.39
N SER A 208 -15.36 6.38 -11.25
CA SER A 208 -14.54 5.92 -12.38
C SER A 208 -15.18 4.78 -13.19
N VAL A 209 -16.23 4.15 -12.66
CA VAL A 209 -16.97 3.10 -13.36
C VAL A 209 -17.82 3.72 -14.45
N ASN A 210 -17.78 3.17 -15.67
CA ASN A 210 -18.64 3.63 -16.76
C ASN A 210 -20.04 3.02 -16.64
N TRP A 211 -20.91 3.65 -15.82
CA TRP A 211 -22.28 3.19 -15.56
C TRP A 211 -23.17 3.13 -16.80
N LYS A 212 -22.88 3.91 -17.85
CA LYS A 212 -23.64 3.90 -19.10
C LYS A 212 -23.55 2.55 -19.80
N ASN A 213 -22.41 1.87 -19.69
CA ASN A 213 -22.25 0.51 -20.24
C ASN A 213 -23.13 -0.53 -19.54
N TYR A 214 -23.62 -0.21 -18.34
CA TYR A 214 -24.53 -1.04 -17.55
C TYR A 214 -25.97 -0.55 -17.62
N GLY A 215 -26.30 0.38 -18.52
CA GLY A 215 -27.65 0.93 -18.68
C GLY A 215 -28.09 1.87 -17.54
N VAL A 216 -27.15 2.39 -16.76
CA VAL A 216 -27.44 3.29 -15.63
C VAL A 216 -26.97 4.71 -15.95
N ASP A 217 -27.88 5.67 -15.80
CA ASP A 217 -27.58 7.09 -15.95
C ASP A 217 -26.60 7.59 -14.89
N GLN A 218 -25.96 8.72 -15.14
CA GLN A 218 -24.92 9.27 -14.28
C GLN A 218 -25.21 10.74 -13.94
N PHE A 219 -24.83 11.16 -12.74
CA PHE A 219 -24.69 12.57 -12.42
C PHE A 219 -23.42 13.15 -13.06
N ASP A 220 -23.29 14.49 -13.08
CA ASP A 220 -22.11 15.19 -13.62
C ASP A 220 -20.79 14.78 -12.96
N ASN A 221 -20.86 14.23 -11.74
CA ASN A 221 -19.69 13.75 -10.99
C ASN A 221 -19.37 12.26 -11.20
N GLY A 222 -20.00 11.61 -12.17
CA GLY A 222 -19.75 10.21 -12.56
C GLY A 222 -20.39 9.16 -11.65
N LEU A 223 -21.11 9.56 -10.60
CA LEU A 223 -21.88 8.60 -9.79
C LEU A 223 -23.18 8.20 -10.50
N PRO A 224 -23.67 6.97 -10.26
CA PRO A 224 -24.88 6.51 -10.89
C PRO A 224 -26.09 7.27 -10.35
N LYS A 225 -27.10 7.42 -11.20
CA LYS A 225 -28.36 8.10 -10.96
C LYS A 225 -29.51 7.12 -11.17
N GLY A 226 -30.57 7.29 -10.41
CA GLY A 226 -31.79 6.48 -10.51
C GLY A 226 -32.15 5.77 -9.20
N LEU A 227 -32.92 4.70 -9.34
CA LEU A 227 -33.40 3.80 -8.27
C LEU A 227 -32.30 2.84 -7.78
N ILE A 228 -31.07 3.35 -7.61
CA ILE A 228 -29.89 2.56 -7.27
C ILE A 228 -29.29 3.04 -5.94
N ARG A 229 -28.80 2.10 -5.13
CA ARG A 229 -27.96 2.35 -3.95
C ARG A 229 -26.73 1.46 -4.00
N ILE A 230 -25.59 2.05 -3.65
CA ILE A 230 -24.30 1.37 -3.64
C ILE A 230 -23.72 1.46 -2.23
N PHE A 231 -23.30 0.33 -1.70
CA PHE A 231 -22.64 0.21 -0.41
C PHE A 231 -21.23 -0.31 -0.67
N VAL A 232 -20.21 0.40 -0.22
CA VAL A 232 -18.82 -0.06 -0.32
C VAL A 232 -18.16 0.03 1.03
N SER A 233 -17.57 -1.08 1.48
CA SER A 233 -16.85 -1.20 2.74
C SER A 233 -15.41 -1.58 2.49
N VAL A 234 -14.49 -0.91 3.18
CA VAL A 234 -13.08 -1.32 3.27
C VAL A 234 -12.77 -1.66 4.72
N SER A 235 -12.34 -2.88 4.96
CA SER A 235 -12.02 -3.35 6.31
C SER A 235 -10.58 -3.85 6.40
N GLY A 236 -9.90 -3.56 7.51
CA GLY A 236 -8.53 -3.99 7.77
C GLY A 236 -7.99 -3.46 9.11
N PRO A 237 -6.90 -4.03 9.64
CA PRO A 237 -6.30 -3.61 10.91
C PRO A 237 -5.92 -2.14 10.94
N PHE A 238 -5.48 -1.60 9.81
CA PHE A 238 -5.25 -0.18 9.64
C PHE A 238 -5.67 0.25 8.24
N VAL A 239 -6.67 1.14 8.16
CA VAL A 239 -7.11 1.74 6.91
C VAL A 239 -6.75 3.21 6.95
N HIS A 240 -6.09 3.69 5.89
CA HIS A 240 -5.76 5.11 5.77
C HIS A 240 -7.05 5.92 5.59
N VAL A 241 -7.46 6.61 6.66
CA VAL A 241 -8.58 7.55 6.61
C VAL A 241 -8.00 8.97 6.55
N MET A 242 -8.22 9.65 5.42
CA MET A 242 -8.00 11.09 5.38
C MET A 242 -9.19 11.79 6.04
N PHE A 243 -8.87 12.65 6.99
CA PHE A 243 -9.76 13.68 7.48
C PHE A 243 -9.14 14.99 7.03
N LYS A 244 -9.89 15.80 6.26
CA LYS A 244 -9.45 17.18 6.08
C LYS A 244 -9.61 17.87 7.42
N THR A 245 -8.53 18.45 7.93
CA THR A 245 -8.63 19.45 9.00
C THR A 245 -9.55 20.54 8.46
N GLN A 246 -10.63 20.84 9.17
CA GLN A 246 -11.47 21.97 8.81
C GLN A 246 -10.61 23.22 8.92
N SER A 247 -10.27 23.81 7.77
CA SER A 247 -9.79 25.18 7.66
C SER A 247 -10.99 26.09 7.43
#